data_AF-A0A348NV76-F1
#
_entry.id   AF-A0A348NV76-F1
#
_cell.length_a   1.000
_cell.length_b   1.000
_cell.length_c   1.000
_cell.angle_alpha   90.00
_cell.angle_beta   90.00
_cell.angle_gamma   90.00
#
_symmetry.space_group_name_H-M   'P 1'
#
loop_
_entity.id
_entity.type
_entity.pdbx_description
1 polymer ?
#
loop_
_entity_poly.entity_id
_entity_poly.type
_entity_poly.pdbx_seq_one_letter_code
_entity_poly.pdbx_strand_id
1 'polypeptide(L)' 'MMKEKVRIKCASCGEEIGELHKSPEKKYMGCGSCGKRTLVTINKDGSVITKLYEEKHILHPNTENAVKSSLKK' A
#
# COMPACT_ATOMS: atom_id res chain seq x y z
N MET A 1 5.64 -9.75 -28.37
CA MET A 1 4.32 -9.81 -27.69
C MET A 1 4.19 -8.56 -26.83
N MET A 2 3.30 -7.63 -27.17
CA MET A 2 3.06 -6.44 -26.34
C MET A 2 2.31 -6.88 -25.07
N LYS A 3 2.91 -6.67 -23.90
CA LYS A 3 2.22 -6.92 -22.62
C LYS A 3 1.19 -5.82 -22.42
N GLU A 4 -0.10 -6.16 -22.47
CA GLU A 4 -1.19 -5.24 -22.12
C GLU A 4 -0.89 -4.59 -20.77
N LYS A 5 -1.11 -3.27 -20.68
CA LYS A 5 -0.97 -2.51 -19.43
C LYS A 5 -2.36 -2.19 -18.88
N VAL A 6 -2.48 -2.19 -17.57
CA VAL A 6 -3.68 -1.81 -16.83
C VAL A 6 -3.39 -0.57 -16.00
N ARG A 7 -4.29 0.41 -16.05
CA ARG A 7 -4.23 1.62 -15.24
C ARG A 7 -4.79 1.34 -13.86
N ILE A 8 -4.02 1.73 -12.84
CA ILE A 8 -4.35 1.48 -11.44
C ILE A 8 -4.88 2.77 -10.84
N LYS A 9 -6.03 2.66 -10.17
CA LYS A 9 -6.63 3.74 -9.40
C LYS A 9 -6.42 3.53 -7.91
N CYS A 10 -6.23 4.63 -7.18
CA CYS A 10 -6.19 4.63 -5.74
C CYS A 10 -7.51 4.10 -5.18
N ALA A 11 -7.44 3.12 -4.28
CA ALA A 11 -8.62 2.60 -3.61
C ALA A 11 -9.27 3.61 -2.65
N SER A 12 -8.57 4.68 -2.25
CA SER A 12 -9.11 5.71 -1.36
C SER A 12 -9.76 6.88 -2.09
N CYS A 13 -9.11 7.45 -3.11
CA CYS A 13 -9.57 8.68 -3.77
C CYS A 13 -9.92 8.47 -5.25
N GLY A 14 -9.67 7.29 -5.83
CA GLY A 14 -9.98 6.99 -7.22
C GLY A 14 -9.01 7.59 -8.25
N GLU A 15 -8.02 8.37 -7.84
CA GLU A 15 -7.02 8.93 -8.74
C GLU A 15 -6.11 7.86 -9.35
N GLU A 16 -5.62 8.11 -10.57
CA GLU A 16 -4.67 7.23 -11.23
C GLU A 16 -3.31 7.30 -10.53
N ILE A 17 -2.85 6.17 -10.00
CA ILE A 17 -1.59 6.08 -9.23
C ILE A 17 -0.47 5.38 -10.02
N GLY A 18 -0.78 4.86 -11.21
CA GLY A 18 0.21 4.35 -12.15
C GLY A 18 -0.32 3.22 -13.02
N GLU A 19 0.60 2.53 -13.70
CA GLU A 19 0.29 1.48 -14.67
C GLU A 19 1.08 0.21 -14.36
N LEU A 20 0.44 -0.94 -14.51
CA LEU A 20 1.08 -2.25 -14.36
C LEU A 20 0.87 -3.11 -15.59
N HIS A 21 1.76 -4.07 -15.82
CA HIS A 21 1.52 -5.08 -16.84
C HIS A 21 0.41 -6.02 -16.38
N LYS A 22 -0.41 -6.49 -17.31
CA LYS A 22 -1.48 -7.48 -17.08
C LYS A 22 -0.86 -8.86 -16.84
N SER A 23 -0.10 -8.97 -15.76
CA SER A 23 0.60 -10.15 -15.30
C SER A 23 0.19 -10.42 -13.86
N PRO A 24 -0.04 -11.69 -13.47
CA PRO A 24 -0.44 -12.01 -12.11
C PRO A 24 0.63 -11.57 -11.10
N GLU A 25 0.36 -10.50 -10.36
CA GLU A 25 1.25 -9.94 -9.35
C GLU A 25 0.46 -9.23 -8.24
N LYS A 26 1.10 -9.09 -7.08
CA LYS A 26 0.61 -8.25 -5.98
C LYS A 26 1.63 -7.17 -5.71
N LYS A 27 1.18 -5.91 -5.71
CA LYS A 27 2.05 -4.74 -5.55
C LYS A 27 1.39 -3.66 -4.71
N TYR A 28 2.18 -2.99 -3.89
CA TYR A 28 1.74 -1.80 -3.16
C TYR A 28 2.11 -0.55 -3.94
N MET A 29 1.15 0.35 -4.09
CA MET A 29 1.33 1.62 -4.78
C MET A 29 0.88 2.76 -3.87
N GLY A 30 1.76 3.73 -3.64
CA GLY A 30 1.44 4.94 -2.90
C GLY A 30 0.64 5.90 -3.78
N CYS A 31 -0.41 6.50 -3.22
CA CYS A 31 -1.11 7.59 -3.86
C CYS A 31 -0.46 8.91 -3.44
N GLY A 32 0.08 9.67 -4.40
CA GLY A 32 0.66 10.98 -4.14
C GLY A 32 -0.37 12.01 -3.64
N SER A 33 -1.64 11.84 -3.99
CA SER A 33 -2.69 12.82 -3.69
C SER A 33 -3.28 12.71 -2.30
N CYS A 34 -3.58 11.48 -1.84
CA CYS A 34 -4.15 11.25 -0.51
C CYS A 34 -3.13 10.70 0.51
N GLY A 35 -1.90 10.44 0.09
CA GLY A 35 -0.84 9.88 0.94
C GLY A 35 -1.07 8.43 1.38
N LYS A 36 -2.19 7.80 1.00
CA LYS A 36 -2.50 6.42 1.36
C LYS A 36 -1.89 5.42 0.39
N ARG A 37 -1.64 4.19 0.86
CA ARG A 37 -1.18 3.08 0.00
C ARG A 37 -2.35 2.23 -0.47
N THR A 38 -2.32 1.85 -1.73
CA THR A 38 -3.26 0.91 -2.34
C THR A 38 -2.54 -0.40 -2.64
N LEU A 39 -3.09 -1.51 -2.16
CA LEU A 39 -2.69 -2.85 -2.57
C LEU A 39 -3.39 -3.18 -3.88
N VAL A 40 -2.60 -3.47 -4.90
CA VAL A 40 -3.05 -3.87 -6.23
C VAL A 40 -2.80 -5.36 -6.38
N THR A 41 -3.82 -6.11 -6.79
CA THR A 41 -3.73 -7.52 -7.13
C THR A 41 -4.21 -7.72 -8.54
N ILE A 42 -3.33 -8.22 -9.41
CA ILE A 42 -3.68 -8.62 -10.78
C ILE A 42 -3.84 -10.14 -10.75
N ASN A 43 -5.01 -10.63 -11.15
CA ASN A 43 -5.29 -12.06 -11.22
C ASN A 43 -4.81 -12.65 -12.55
N LYS A 44 -4.75 -13.99 -12.63
CA LYS A 44 -4.33 -14.70 -13.84
C LYS A 44 -5.26 -14.48 -15.03
N ASP A 45 -6.54 -14.23 -14.77
CA ASP A 45 -7.56 -13.86 -15.76
C ASP A 45 -7.45 -12.39 -16.22
N GLY A 46 -6.56 -11.59 -15.59
CA GLY A 46 -6.35 -10.19 -15.92
C GLY A 46 -7.25 -9.22 -15.15
N SER A 47 -8.13 -9.69 -14.28
CA SER A 47 -8.90 -8.81 -13.38
C SER A 47 -8.00 -8.13 -12.37
N VAL A 48 -8.21 -6.83 -12.18
CA VAL A 48 -7.47 -5.99 -11.23
C VAL A 48 -8.34 -5.70 -10.02
N ILE A 49 -7.82 -5.99 -8.84
CA ILE A 49 -8.46 -5.67 -7.56
C ILE A 49 -7.56 -4.67 -6.84
N THR A 50 -8.13 -3.53 -6.45
CA THR A 50 -7.47 -2.53 -5.61
C THR A 50 -8.11 -2.49 -4.24
N LYS A 51 -7.28 -2.51 -3.19
CA LYS A 51 -7.73 -2.38 -1.78
C LYS A 51 -6.90 -1.34 -1.07
N LEU A 52 -7.52 -0.60 -0.17
CA LEU A 52 -6.78 0.31 0.69
C LEU A 52 -5.89 -0.50 1.63
N TYR A 53 -4.61 -0.17 1.68
CA TYR A 53 -3.70 -0.74 2.67
C TYR A 53 -3.76 0.13 3.92
N GLU A 54 -4.40 -0.39 4.95
CA GLU A 54 -4.38 0.18 6.29
C GLU A 54 -3.33 -0.60 7.09
N GLU A 55 -2.21 0.06 7.36
CA GLU A 55 -1.22 -0.48 8.27
C GLU A 55 -1.86 -0.50 9.66
N LYS A 56 -2.31 -1.68 10.10
CA LYS A 56 -2.72 -1.87 11.48
C LYS A 56 -1.49 -1.69 12.35
N HIS A 57 -1.25 -0.47 12.81
CA HIS A 57 -0.34 -0.24 13.91
C HIS A 57 -0.89 -1.04 15.08
N ILE A 58 -0.25 -2.17 15.37
CA ILE A 58 -0.39 -2.82 16.65
C ILE A 58 0.24 -1.83 17.61
N LEU A 59 -0.59 -1.00 18.24
CA LEU A 59 -0.17 -0.16 19.34
C LEU A 59 0.21 -1.13 20.44
N HIS A 60 1.49 -1.49 20.55
CA HIS A 60 1.97 -2.18 21.73
C HIS A 60 1.76 -1.20 22.89
N PRO A 61 0.92 -1.51 23.90
CA PRO A 61 0.60 -0.59 24.99
C PRO A 61 1.77 -0.45 25.99
N ASN A 62 3.03 -0.39 25.53
CA ASN A 62 4.18 -0.40 26.44
C ASN A 62 5.42 0.38 25.96
N THR A 63 5.22 1.50 25.26
CA THR A 63 6.30 2.45 24.93
C THR A 63 6.53 3.52 26.01
N GLU A 64 6.03 3.34 27.24
CA GLU A 64 6.27 4.29 28.34
C GLU A 64 7.61 4.10 29.10
N ASN A 65 8.42 3.08 28.78
CA ASN A 65 9.62 2.77 29.59
C ASN A 65 11.00 2.94 28.91
N ALA A 66 11.09 3.50 27.69
CA ALA A 66 12.39 3.72 27.05
C ALA A 66 13.10 5.02 27.46
N VAL A 67 12.43 5.97 28.15
CA VAL A 67 12.99 7.29 28.52
C VAL A 67 13.34 7.41 30.00
N LYS A 68 13.68 6.29 30.69
CA LYS A 68 14.17 6.36 32.09
C LYS A 68 15.59 5.85 32.30
N SER A 69 16.28 5.39 31.27
CA SER A 69 17.65 4.85 31.41
C SER A 69 18.77 5.78 30.92
N SER A 70 18.48 7.07 30.68
CA SER A 70 19.50 8.08 30.31
C SER A 70 19.64 9.22 31.35
N LEU A 71 19.00 9.09 32.52
CA LEU A 71 19.01 10.09 33.59
C LEU A 71 19.38 9.49 34.95
N LYS A 72 20.40 8.62 34.98
CA LYS A 72 21.19 8.41 36.20
C LYS A 72 22.49 9.18 36.03
N LYS A 73 22.48 10.40 36.58
CA LYS A 73 23.66 11.16 37.00
C LYS A 73 24.49 10.35 37.99
#